data_AF-A0A424R375-F1
#
_entry.id   AF-A0A424R375-F1
#
_cell.length_a   1.000
_cell.length_b   1.000
_cell.length_c   1.000
_cell.angle_alpha   90.00
_cell.angle_beta   90.00
_cell.angle_gamma   90.00
#
_symmetry.space_group_name_H-M   'P 1'
#
loop_
_entity.id
_entity.type
_entity.pdbx_description
1 polymer ?
#
loop_
_entity_poly.entity_id
_entity_poly.type
_entity_poly.pdbx_seq_one_letter_code
_entity_poly.pdbx_strand_id
1 'polypeptide(L)'
;MNTLTLFGMEFNGATAMATMFLTLIALGANCKLFMKCEQPIWAALVPGYNVVIAMRILGRPDAHALLFLVPVFNVYFFFKTVIELAQAFGKHTMTDLVLAAVFNVFYVLNLSLAWQEEYEGPVYGKAARQSSGLQTA
;
A
#
# COMPACT_ATOMS: atom_id res chain seq x y z
N MET A 1 3.92 -38.41 -11.01
CA MET A 1 3.34 -37.79 -12.22
C MET A 1 2.32 -36.69 -11.85
N ASN A 2 2.60 -35.80 -10.89
CA ASN A 2 1.67 -34.73 -10.43
C ASN A 2 2.39 -33.40 -10.18
N THR A 3 3.36 -33.02 -11.03
CA THR A 3 4.00 -31.70 -10.99
C THR A 3 3.66 -30.97 -12.28
N LEU A 4 3.06 -29.79 -12.14
CA LEU A 4 2.71 -28.92 -13.27
C LEU A 4 3.81 -27.87 -13.39
N THR A 5 4.62 -27.94 -14.43
CA THR A 5 5.73 -27.01 -14.66
C THR A 5 5.24 -25.81 -15.47
N LEU A 6 5.17 -24.64 -14.84
CA LEU A 6 4.73 -23.39 -15.46
C LEU A 6 5.84 -22.34 -15.27
N PHE A 7 6.33 -21.76 -16.38
CA PHE A 7 7.45 -20.81 -16.38
C PHE A 7 8.73 -21.32 -15.66
N GLY A 8 9.01 -22.62 -15.71
CA GLY A 8 10.18 -23.22 -15.06
C GLY A 8 10.07 -23.40 -13.54
N MET A 9 8.93 -23.05 -12.94
CA MET A 9 8.60 -23.35 -11.56
C MET A 9 7.80 -24.65 -11.48
N GLU A 10 8.21 -25.55 -10.57
CA GLU A 10 7.48 -26.79 -10.29
C GLU A 10 6.32 -26.53 -9.32
N PHE A 11 5.09 -26.57 -9.83
CA PHE A 11 3.90 -26.51 -9.00
C PHE A 11 3.51 -27.93 -8.57
N ASN A 12 3.83 -28.26 -7.33
CA ASN A 12 3.29 -29.41 -6.61
C ASN A 12 1.96 -29.01 -5.96
N GLY A 13 1.07 -29.96 -5.66
CA GLY A 13 -0.18 -29.71 -4.95
C GLY A 13 0.02 -28.94 -3.64
N ALA A 14 1.09 -29.22 -2.90
CA ALA A 14 1.45 -28.49 -1.68
C ALA A 14 1.82 -27.01 -1.94
N THR A 15 2.60 -26.71 -2.99
CA THR A 15 3.02 -25.34 -3.30
C THR A 15 1.85 -24.52 -3.88
N ALA A 16 0.98 -25.15 -4.66
CA ALA A 16 -0.25 -24.53 -5.15
C ALA A 16 -1.21 -24.14 -4.00
N MET A 17 -1.39 -25.01 -3.01
CA MET A 17 -2.22 -24.71 -1.84
C MET A 17 -1.65 -23.57 -1.00
N ALA A 18 -0.34 -23.58 -0.73
CA ALA A 18 0.31 -22.54 0.06
C ALA A 18 0.22 -21.15 -0.61
N THR A 19 0.48 -21.08 -1.92
CA THR A 19 0.40 -19.82 -2.68
C THR A 19 -1.03 -19.29 -2.77
N MET A 20 -2.03 -20.15 -2.94
CA MET A 20 -3.43 -19.76 -2.93
C MET A 20 -3.85 -19.18 -1.58
N PHE A 21 -3.46 -19.83 -0.47
CA PHE A 21 -3.75 -19.35 0.88
C PHE A 21 -3.12 -17.98 1.16
N LEU A 22 -1.84 -17.80 0.85
CA LEU A 22 -1.14 -16.52 1.02
C LEU A 22 -1.76 -15.40 0.17
N THR A 23 -2.16 -15.71 -1.07
CA THR A 23 -2.80 -14.74 -1.97
C THR A 23 -4.17 -14.30 -1.43
N LEU A 24 -4.97 -15.21 -0.89
CA LEU A 24 -6.27 -14.88 -0.29
C LEU A 24 -6.12 -13.95 0.92
N ILE A 25 -5.14 -14.19 1.79
CA ILE A 25 -4.84 -13.32 2.93
C ILE A 25 -4.39 -11.94 2.46
N ALA A 26 -3.44 -11.88 1.52
CA ALA A 26 -2.92 -10.63 1.00
C ALA A 26 -4.02 -9.79 0.32
N LEU A 27 -4.91 -10.44 -0.42
CA LEU A 27 -6.05 -9.79 -1.06
C LEU A 27 -7.06 -9.28 -0.04
N GLY A 28 -7.42 -10.11 0.95
CA GLY A 28 -8.32 -9.71 2.04
C GLY A 28 -7.79 -8.53 2.84
N ALA A 29 -6.48 -8.50 3.11
CA ALA A 29 -5.82 -7.38 3.78
C ALA A 29 -5.87 -6.08 2.96
N ASN A 30 -5.63 -6.15 1.65
CA ASN A 30 -5.76 -4.99 0.76
C ASN A 30 -7.21 -4.50 0.70
N CYS A 31 -8.18 -5.40 0.53
CA CYS A 31 -9.60 -5.06 0.53
C CYS A 31 -10.01 -4.35 1.84
N LYS A 32 -9.57 -4.86 3.00
CA LYS A 32 -9.87 -4.24 4.30
C LYS A 32 -9.18 -2.88 4.48
N LEU A 33 -7.97 -2.69 3.95
CA LEU A 33 -7.30 -1.40 3.95
C LEU A 33 -8.13 -0.36 3.17
N PHE A 34 -8.61 -0.74 1.99
CA PHE A 34 -9.41 0.16 1.14
C PHE A 34 -10.73 0.53 1.82
N MET A 35 -11.38 -0.41 2.52
CA MET A 35 -12.57 -0.10 3.34
C MET A 35 -12.28 0.92 4.44
N LYS A 36 -11.16 0.79 5.16
CA LYS A 36 -10.76 1.74 6.22
C LYS A 36 -10.53 3.15 5.70
N CYS A 37 -10.01 3.28 4.47
CA CYS A 37 -9.77 4.57 3.84
C CYS A 37 -10.98 5.10 3.05
N GLU A 38 -12.18 4.52 3.25
CA GLU A 38 -13.42 4.86 2.54
C GLU A 38 -13.30 4.76 1.00
N GLN A 39 -12.48 3.82 0.52
CA GLN A 39 -12.25 3.57 -0.90
C GLN A 39 -12.98 2.32 -1.41
N PRO A 40 -13.30 2.26 -2.71
CA PRO A 40 -13.97 1.10 -3.31
C PRO A 40 -13.10 -0.16 -3.25
N ILE A 41 -13.63 -1.24 -2.63
CA ILE A 41 -12.93 -2.53 -2.43
C ILE A 41 -12.48 -3.15 -3.75
N TRP A 42 -13.34 -3.07 -4.78
CA TRP A 42 -13.03 -3.61 -6.11
C TRP A 42 -11.78 -2.96 -6.72
N ALA A 43 -11.43 -1.72 -6.35
CA ALA A 43 -10.26 -1.06 -6.89
C ALA A 43 -8.94 -1.75 -6.50
N ALA A 44 -8.92 -2.51 -5.39
CA ALA A 44 -7.77 -3.32 -5.01
C ALA A 44 -7.50 -4.47 -5.99
N LEU A 45 -8.50 -4.92 -6.76
CA LEU A 45 -8.39 -6.05 -7.69
C LEU A 45 -7.85 -5.64 -9.06
N VAL A 46 -8.01 -4.37 -9.45
CA VAL A 46 -7.65 -3.89 -10.79
C VAL A 46 -6.20 -3.38 -10.79
N PRO A 47 -5.27 -4.03 -11.51
CA PRO A 47 -3.90 -3.54 -11.63
C PRO A 47 -3.88 -2.15 -12.27
N GLY A 48 -3.10 -1.23 -11.71
CA GLY A 48 -3.00 0.16 -12.15
C GLY A 48 -4.02 1.07 -11.45
N TYR A 49 -5.29 0.66 -11.36
CA TYR A 49 -6.29 1.45 -10.62
C TYR A 49 -6.04 1.42 -9.10
N ASN A 50 -5.50 0.31 -8.58
CA ASN A 50 -5.04 0.22 -7.19
C ASN A 50 -4.01 1.31 -6.84
N VAL A 51 -3.08 1.63 -7.74
CA VAL A 51 -2.08 2.70 -7.52
C VAL A 51 -2.75 4.07 -7.55
N VAL A 52 -3.71 4.31 -8.45
CA VAL A 52 -4.50 5.55 -8.49
C VAL A 52 -5.24 5.76 -7.18
N ILE A 53 -5.93 4.74 -6.68
CA ILE A 53 -6.62 4.82 -5.39
C ILE A 53 -5.63 5.00 -4.24
N ALA A 54 -4.46 4.35 -4.27
CA ALA A 54 -3.42 4.61 -3.29
C ALA A 54 -3.00 6.10 -3.28
N MET A 55 -2.89 6.75 -4.45
CA MET A 55 -2.65 8.20 -4.49
C MET A 55 -3.77 8.99 -3.82
N ARG A 56 -5.03 8.61 -4.04
CA ARG A 56 -6.20 9.26 -3.41
C ARG A 56 -6.22 9.10 -1.89
N ILE A 57 -5.87 7.92 -1.38
CA ILE A 57 -5.68 7.68 0.06
C ILE A 57 -4.60 8.62 0.62
N LEU A 58 -3.52 8.85 -0.12
CA LEU A 58 -2.47 9.77 0.33
C LEU A 58 -2.82 11.25 0.14
N GLY A 59 -3.89 11.56 -0.61
CA GLY A 59 -4.27 12.91 -1.03
C GLY A 59 -3.41 13.48 -2.16
N ARG A 60 -2.69 12.63 -2.88
CA ARG A 60 -1.87 12.99 -4.05
C ARG A 60 -2.73 13.05 -5.32
N PRO A 61 -2.35 13.88 -6.33
CA PRO A 61 -3.06 13.87 -7.60
C PRO A 61 -2.84 12.55 -8.34
N ASP A 62 -3.92 12.03 -8.93
CA ASP A 62 -4.00 10.75 -9.65
C ASP A 62 -2.90 10.58 -10.72
N ALA A 63 -2.41 11.68 -11.30
CA ALA A 63 -1.32 11.68 -12.28
C ALA A 63 0.00 11.09 -11.74
N HIS A 64 0.23 11.12 -10.42
CA HIS A 64 1.42 10.48 -9.82
C HIS A 64 1.40 8.95 -9.96
N ALA A 65 0.24 8.33 -10.19
CA ALA A 65 0.18 6.91 -10.50
C ALA A 65 0.89 6.58 -11.82
N LEU A 66 0.94 7.51 -12.78
CA LEU A 66 1.67 7.31 -14.05
C LEU A 66 3.19 7.26 -13.84
N LEU A 67 3.72 7.87 -12.78
CA LEU A 67 5.15 7.85 -12.48
C LEU A 67 5.64 6.45 -12.07
N PHE A 68 4.74 5.55 -11.64
CA PHE A 68 5.06 4.14 -11.41
C PHE A 68 5.38 3.38 -12.70
N LEU A 69 5.01 3.91 -13.88
CA LEU A 69 5.38 3.30 -15.17
C LEU A 69 6.84 3.57 -15.53
N VAL A 70 7.49 4.57 -14.93
CA VAL A 70 8.89 4.89 -15.21
C VAL A 70 9.80 4.15 -14.22
N PRO A 71 10.67 3.22 -14.65
CA PRO A 71 11.37 2.29 -13.75
C PRO A 71 12.17 2.95 -12.62
N VAL A 72 12.87 4.05 -12.91
CA VAL A 72 13.68 4.77 -11.91
C VAL A 72 12.81 5.47 -10.88
N PHE A 73 11.72 6.10 -11.32
CA PHE A 73 10.79 6.78 -10.43
C PHE A 73 9.92 5.79 -9.65
N ASN A 74 9.61 4.63 -10.22
CA ASN A 74 8.80 3.59 -9.58
C ASN A 74 9.39 3.19 -8.21
N VAL A 75 10.70 2.90 -8.14
CA VAL A 75 11.33 2.51 -6.87
C VAL A 75 11.24 3.62 -5.81
N TYR A 76 11.56 4.86 -6.21
CA TYR A 76 11.45 6.01 -5.30
C TYR A 76 10.02 6.22 -4.81
N PHE A 77 9.05 6.20 -5.73
CA PHE A 77 7.64 6.40 -5.43
C PHE A 77 7.05 5.26 -4.61
N PHE A 78 7.50 4.02 -4.84
CA PHE A 78 7.11 2.87 -4.04
C PHE A 78 7.47 3.09 -2.57
N PHE A 79 8.75 3.36 -2.26
CA PHE A 79 9.13 3.63 -0.87
C PHE A 79 8.42 4.86 -0.29
N LYS A 80 8.28 5.92 -1.08
CA LYS A 80 7.62 7.14 -0.62
C LYS A 80 6.14 6.94 -0.29
N THR A 81 5.41 6.24 -1.16
CA THR A 81 3.98 5.96 -0.95
C THR A 81 3.73 5.07 0.26
N VAL A 82 4.61 4.10 0.51
CA VAL A 82 4.52 3.21 1.66
C VAL A 82 4.78 3.95 2.97
N ILE A 83 5.77 4.84 2.98
CA ILE A 83 6.05 5.71 4.12
C ILE A 83 4.88 6.68 4.38
N GLU A 84 4.39 7.34 3.32
CA GLU A 84 3.25 8.26 3.43
C GLU A 84 1.96 7.52 3.85
N LEU A 85 1.80 6.26 3.46
CA LEU A 85 0.70 5.43 3.92
C LEU A 85 0.81 5.20 5.43
N ALA A 86 1.97 4.80 5.94
CA ALA A 86 2.18 4.65 7.38
C ALA A 86 1.88 5.96 8.15
N GLN A 87 2.34 7.09 7.60
CA GLN A 87 2.06 8.42 8.15
C GLN A 87 0.57 8.79 8.11
N ALA A 88 -0.20 8.27 7.15
CA ALA A 88 -1.65 8.48 7.06
C ALA A 88 -2.42 7.72 8.16
N PHE A 89 -1.78 6.76 8.82
CA PHE A 89 -2.29 6.04 10.01
C PHE A 89 -1.59 6.53 11.30
N GLY A 90 -1.01 7.73 11.30
CA GLY A 90 -0.37 8.31 12.50
C GLY A 90 1.01 7.74 12.86
N LYS A 91 1.62 6.93 11.99
CA LYS A 91 2.94 6.31 12.24
C LYS A 91 4.07 7.20 11.76
N HIS A 92 4.75 7.83 12.72
CA HIS A 92 5.85 8.78 12.45
C HIS A 92 7.21 8.33 13.00
N THR A 93 7.29 7.17 13.65
CA THR A 93 8.55 6.70 14.23
C THR A 93 9.49 6.15 13.15
N MET A 94 10.80 6.31 13.33
CA MET A 94 11.79 5.79 12.35
C MET A 94 11.70 4.27 12.21
N THR A 95 11.39 3.57 13.30
CA THR A 95 11.14 2.13 13.30
C THR A 95 9.95 1.76 12.44
N ASP A 96 8.85 2.50 12.53
CA ASP A 96 7.65 2.28 11.71
C ASP A 96 7.93 2.51 10.23
N LEU A 97 8.67 3.56 9.89
CA LEU A 97 9.02 3.89 8.51
C LEU A 97 9.90 2.81 7.88
N VAL A 98 10.90 2.33 8.62
CA VAL A 98 11.78 1.25 8.15
C VAL A 98 11.00 -0.06 8.02
N LEU A 99 10.13 -0.40 8.98
CA LEU A 99 9.28 -1.59 8.91
C LEU A 99 8.31 -1.51 7.73
N ALA A 100 7.68 -0.36 7.50
CA ALA A 100 6.79 -0.15 6.37
C ALA A 100 7.55 -0.35 5.05
N ALA A 101 8.74 0.23 4.91
CA ALA A 101 9.54 0.14 3.69
C ALA A 101 10.08 -1.28 3.41
N VAL A 102 10.58 -1.98 4.43
CA VAL A 102 11.21 -3.32 4.28
C VAL A 102 10.16 -4.43 4.29
N PHE A 103 9.19 -4.35 5.19
CA PHE A 103 8.15 -5.36 5.40
C PHE A 103 6.79 -4.86 4.93
N ASN A 104 6.72 -4.26 3.74
CA ASN A 104 5.52 -3.61 3.22
C ASN A 104 4.25 -4.46 3.34
N VAL A 105 4.29 -5.71 2.86
CA VAL A 105 3.11 -6.60 2.87
C VAL A 105 2.62 -6.86 4.30
N PHE A 106 3.54 -7.17 5.22
CA PHE A 106 3.19 -7.44 6.61
C PHE A 106 2.73 -6.18 7.34
N TYR A 107 3.34 -5.03 7.03
CA TYR A 107 3.00 -3.76 7.65
C TYR A 107 1.62 -3.27 7.21
N VAL A 108 1.31 -3.34 5.91
CA VAL A 108 -0.02 -3.02 5.37
C VAL A 108 -1.08 -3.96 5.96
N LEU A 109 -0.75 -5.24 6.09
CA LEU A 109 -1.63 -6.22 6.75
C LEU A 109 -1.86 -5.86 8.23
N ASN A 110 -0.82 -5.44 8.95
CA ASN A 110 -0.93 -4.97 10.33
C ASN A 110 -1.84 -3.74 10.44
N LEU A 111 -1.59 -2.69 9.63
CA LEU A 111 -2.42 -1.47 9.60
C LEU A 111 -3.88 -1.76 9.23
N SER A 112 -4.09 -2.66 8.27
CA SER A 112 -5.42 -3.05 7.81
C SER A 112 -6.19 -3.83 8.88
N LEU A 113 -5.54 -4.78 9.55
CA LEU A 113 -6.21 -5.68 10.49
C LEU A 113 -6.38 -5.08 11.89
N ALA A 114 -5.41 -4.32 12.38
CA ALA A 114 -5.42 -3.78 13.73
C ALA A 114 -6.62 -2.84 13.96
N TRP A 115 -7.34 -3.01 15.06
CA TRP A 115 -8.53 -2.21 15.37
C TRP A 115 -8.21 -0.80 15.87
N GLN A 116 -7.00 -0.59 16.38
CA GLN A 116 -6.57 0.69 16.95
C GLN A 116 -5.96 1.64 15.90
N GLU A 117 -5.60 1.11 14.74
CA GLU A 117 -4.97 1.86 13.65
C GLU A 117 -6.07 2.42 12.74
N GLU A 118 -6.54 3.62 13.08
CA GLU A 118 -7.53 4.33 12.28
C GLU A 118 -6.84 5.18 11.22
N TYR A 119 -7.50 5.36 10.07
CA TYR A 119 -6.99 6.22 9.02
C TYR A 119 -7.18 7.70 9.42
N GLU A 120 -6.08 8.42 9.64
CA GLU A 120 -6.07 9.84 10.07
C GLU A 120 -6.20 10.84 8.90
N GLY A 121 -6.27 10.33 7.67
CA GLY A 121 -6.46 11.13 6.48
C GLY A 121 -5.18 11.39 5.68
N PRO A 122 -5.30 12.15 4.57
CA PRO A 122 -4.23 12.32 3.61
C PRO A 122 -3.05 13.09 4.21
N VAL A 123 -1.82 12.65 3.90
CA VAL A 123 -0.57 13.27 4.36
C VAL A 123 -0.09 14.33 3.39
N TYR A 124 -0.34 14.12 2.10
CA TYR A 124 0.10 15.02 1.05
C TYR A 124 -0.57 16.39 1.17
N GLY A 125 0.23 17.46 1.10
CA GLY A 125 -0.26 18.84 1.20
C GLY A 125 -0.46 19.37 2.63
N LYS A 126 -0.46 18.54 3.68
CA LYS A 126 -0.48 19.02 5.09
C LYS A 126 0.80 19.80 5.43
N ALA A 127 1.97 19.30 5.01
CA ALA A 127 3.25 19.97 5.19
C ALA A 127 3.34 21.34 4.48
N ALA A 128 2.73 21.49 3.30
CA ALA A 128 2.68 22.77 2.59
C ALA A 128 1.80 23.80 3.32
N ARG A 129 0.66 23.37 3.87
CA ARG A 129 -0.26 24.24 4.63
C ARG A 129 0.34 24.73 5.95
N GLN A 130 1.08 23.87 6.66
CA GLN A 130 1.71 24.22 7.94
C GLN A 130 2.77 25.33 7.80
N SER A 131 3.48 25.40 6.66
CA SER A 131 4.40 26.50 6.37
C SER A 131 3.71 27.84 6.07
N SER A 132 2.50 27.81 5.47
CA SER A 132 1.73 29.02 5.16
C SER A 132 1.05 29.64 6.38
N GLY A 133 0.60 28.82 7.34
CA GLY A 133 -0.02 29.31 8.59
C GLY A 133 0.97 29.94 9.57
N LEU A 134 2.26 29.62 9.44
CA LEU A 134 3.35 30.26 10.20
C LEU A 134 3.79 31.61 9.59
N GLN A 135 3.36 31.93 8.37
CA GLN A 135 3.64 33.22 7.72
C GLN A 135 2.54 34.27 7.97
N THR A 136 1.43 33.86 8.60
CA THR A 136 0.28 34.72 8.90
C THR A 136 0.08 34.98 10.41
N ALA A 137 1.07 34.66 11.24
CA ALA A 137 1.06 34.87 12.69
C ALA A 137 2.08 35.92 13.12
#